data_AF-A0A962NC71-F1
#
_entry.id   AF-A0A962NC71-F1
#
_cell.length_a   1.000
_cell.length_b   1.000
_cell.length_c   1.000
_cell.angle_alpha   90.00
_cell.angle_beta   90.00
_cell.angle_gamma   90.00
#
_symmetry.space_group_name_H-M   'P 1'
#
loop_
_entity.id
_entity.type
_entity.pdbx_description
1 polymer ?
#
loop_
_entity_poly.entity_id
_entity_poly.type
_entity_poly.pdbx_seq_one_letter_code
_entity_poly.pdbx_strand_id
1 'polypeptide(L)'
;AVPSAEGLFHRAIVQSGPLTRFKSPEEADADALALLDAWGLTPETAAEGLKTLTWEQVLEAEAAVTADFSMSAPGFPTGFWPVLDGDYLPDHPFDGTAAPSSLDVPLLIGQTGTEFTLFMLQDQAAYGLDEAGLTARITGMMGEAGTGVLATYRADFPDIAPSALYFRIFSDFAMGGLSQAI
;
A
#
# COMPACT_ATOMS: atom_id res chain seq x y z
N ALA A 1 -14.20 -4.70 -8.30
CA ALA A 1 -13.71 -5.05 -9.66
C ALA A 1 -14.37 -4.15 -10.70
N VAL A 2 -13.73 -3.87 -11.84
CA VAL A 2 -14.25 -2.95 -12.87
C VAL A 2 -15.15 -3.70 -13.86
N PRO A 3 -16.50 -3.55 -13.84
CA PRO A 3 -17.39 -4.34 -14.69
C PRO A 3 -17.23 -4.03 -16.18
N SER A 4 -16.97 -2.78 -16.52
CA SER A 4 -16.75 -2.33 -17.90
C SER A 4 -15.49 -2.92 -18.55
N ALA A 5 -14.61 -3.58 -17.78
CA ALA A 5 -13.43 -4.26 -18.28
C ALA A 5 -13.68 -5.73 -18.66
N GLU A 6 -14.90 -6.26 -18.46
CA GLU A 6 -15.25 -7.62 -18.81
C GLU A 6 -15.00 -7.91 -20.30
N GLY A 7 -14.30 -9.02 -20.58
CA GLY A 7 -13.95 -9.44 -21.94
C GLY A 7 -12.82 -8.65 -22.61
N LEU A 8 -12.26 -7.62 -21.96
CA LEU A 8 -11.14 -6.85 -22.53
C LEU A 8 -9.79 -7.58 -22.40
N PHE A 9 -9.69 -8.53 -21.47
CA PHE A 9 -8.51 -9.36 -21.26
C PHE A 9 -8.91 -10.79 -20.90
N HIS A 10 -7.99 -11.72 -21.17
CA HIS A 10 -8.24 -13.16 -21.00
C HIS A 10 -7.41 -13.78 -19.88
N ARG A 11 -6.40 -13.08 -19.37
CA ARG A 11 -5.48 -13.48 -18.30
C ARG A 11 -4.90 -12.22 -17.63
N ALA A 12 -4.53 -12.33 -16.36
CA ALA A 12 -3.88 -11.24 -15.61
C ALA A 12 -2.60 -11.72 -14.92
N ILE A 13 -1.64 -10.81 -14.75
CA ILE A 13 -0.44 -11.01 -13.94
C ILE A 13 -0.35 -9.87 -12.94
N VAL A 14 -0.23 -10.20 -11.65
CA VAL A 14 -0.02 -9.24 -10.55
C VAL A 14 1.36 -9.47 -9.95
N GLN A 15 2.22 -8.46 -10.03
CA GLN A 15 3.57 -8.50 -9.51
C GLN A 15 3.67 -7.54 -8.32
N SER A 16 4.21 -8.02 -7.21
CA SER A 16 4.39 -7.22 -5.98
C SER A 16 3.08 -6.76 -5.35
N GLY A 17 2.12 -7.69 -5.25
CA GLY A 17 0.93 -7.58 -4.40
C GLY A 17 -0.32 -7.00 -5.09
N PRO A 18 -1.54 -7.48 -4.74
CA PRO A 18 -2.77 -6.88 -5.22
C PRO A 18 -3.20 -5.73 -4.29
N LEU A 19 -3.59 -4.59 -4.86
CA LEU A 19 -4.33 -3.56 -4.11
C LEU A 19 -5.75 -4.08 -3.88
N THR A 20 -6.07 -4.42 -2.64
CA THR A 20 -7.34 -5.09 -2.27
C THR A 20 -8.32 -4.19 -1.56
N ARG A 21 -7.90 -2.98 -1.20
CA ARG A 21 -8.72 -1.97 -0.56
C ARG A 21 -8.63 -0.67 -1.36
N PHE A 22 -9.75 0.05 -1.42
CA PHE A 22 -9.90 1.34 -2.12
C PHE A 22 -10.53 2.41 -1.20
N LYS A 23 -10.37 3.69 -1.51
CA LYS A 23 -10.97 4.74 -0.66
C LYS A 23 -12.48 4.74 -0.78
N SER A 24 -13.18 5.06 0.31
CA SER A 24 -14.58 5.45 0.22
C SER A 24 -14.70 6.82 -0.45
N PRO A 25 -15.88 7.16 -1.02
CA PRO A 25 -16.15 8.51 -1.49
C PRO A 25 -15.89 9.59 -0.44
N GLU A 26 -16.25 9.34 0.82
CA GLU A 26 -16.06 10.28 1.92
C GLU A 26 -14.58 10.55 2.22
N GLU A 27 -13.73 9.51 2.19
CA GLU A 27 -12.29 9.67 2.37
C GLU A 27 -11.64 10.41 1.21
N ALA A 28 -12.11 10.19 -0.02
CA ALA A 28 -11.64 10.90 -1.20
C ALA A 28 -12.09 12.37 -1.22
N ASP A 29 -13.33 12.63 -0.78
CA ASP A 29 -13.86 13.99 -0.65
C ASP A 29 -13.08 14.81 0.39
N ALA A 30 -12.64 14.19 1.48
CA ALA A 30 -11.80 14.84 2.47
C ALA A 30 -10.47 15.32 1.88
N ASP A 31 -9.80 14.49 1.08
CA ASP A 31 -8.58 14.87 0.36
C ASP A 31 -8.86 16.00 -0.65
N ALA A 32 -9.95 15.89 -1.42
CA ALA A 32 -10.32 16.89 -2.42
C ALA A 32 -10.60 18.25 -1.77
N LEU A 33 -11.28 18.28 -0.63
CA LEU A 33 -11.54 19.51 0.13
C LEU A 33 -10.25 20.13 0.67
N ALA A 34 -9.30 19.33 1.14
CA ALA A 34 -7.99 19.82 1.59
C ALA A 34 -7.20 20.48 0.45
N LEU A 35 -7.25 19.89 -0.76
CA LEU A 35 -6.66 20.51 -1.94
C LEU A 35 -7.35 21.82 -2.35
N LEU A 36 -8.69 21.85 -2.34
CA LEU A 36 -9.42 23.07 -2.64
C LEU A 36 -9.05 24.20 -1.67
N ASP A 37 -8.96 23.90 -0.37
CA ASP A 37 -8.52 24.87 0.64
C ASP A 37 -7.09 25.38 0.37
N ALA A 38 -6.17 24.48 0.02
CA ALA A 38 -4.79 24.85 -0.32
C ALA A 38 -4.70 25.80 -1.54
N TRP A 39 -5.63 25.69 -2.49
CA TRP A 39 -5.73 26.61 -3.63
C TRP A 39 -6.59 27.84 -3.37
N GLY A 40 -7.16 27.98 -2.17
CA GLY A 40 -8.12 29.05 -1.84
C GLY A 40 -9.43 28.95 -2.63
N LEU A 41 -9.81 27.74 -3.03
CA LEU A 41 -11.04 27.42 -3.74
C LEU A 41 -12.08 26.84 -2.78
N THR A 42 -13.34 26.92 -3.19
CA THR A 42 -14.46 26.26 -2.52
C THR A 42 -15.10 25.28 -3.50
N PRO A 43 -15.94 24.33 -3.04
CA PRO A 43 -16.68 23.45 -3.96
C PRO A 43 -17.45 24.21 -5.05
N GLU A 44 -17.96 25.41 -4.74
CA GLU A 44 -18.69 26.26 -5.68
C GLU A 44 -17.80 26.92 -6.73
N THR A 45 -16.54 27.23 -6.39
CA THR A 45 -15.59 27.89 -7.31
C THR A 45 -14.65 26.90 -7.99
N ALA A 46 -14.59 25.66 -7.52
CA ALA A 46 -13.67 24.61 -7.98
C ALA A 46 -13.71 24.42 -9.50
N ALA A 47 -14.91 24.31 -10.09
CA ALA A 47 -15.04 24.00 -11.52
C ALA A 47 -14.34 24.99 -12.45
N GLU A 48 -14.37 26.29 -12.14
CA GLU A 48 -13.65 27.31 -12.92
C GLU A 48 -12.23 27.53 -12.41
N GLY A 49 -12.02 27.49 -11.09
CA GLY A 49 -10.72 27.68 -10.46
C GLY A 49 -9.69 26.63 -10.90
N LEU A 50 -10.08 25.35 -10.91
CA LEU A 50 -9.19 24.25 -11.29
C LEU A 50 -8.63 24.38 -12.71
N LYS A 51 -9.38 25.00 -13.64
CA LYS A 51 -8.92 25.23 -15.02
C LYS A 51 -7.79 26.26 -15.13
N THR A 52 -7.59 27.05 -14.08
CA THR A 52 -6.59 28.14 -14.04
C THR A 52 -5.28 27.72 -13.37
N LEU A 53 -5.27 26.58 -12.67
CA LEU A 53 -4.09 26.08 -11.97
C LEU A 53 -3.02 25.63 -12.96
N THR A 54 -1.77 25.96 -12.68
CA THR A 54 -0.62 25.35 -13.35
C THR A 54 -0.29 24.00 -12.72
N TRP A 55 0.43 23.14 -13.44
CA TRP A 55 0.84 21.84 -12.90
C TRP A 55 1.76 21.99 -11.68
N GLU A 56 2.56 23.05 -11.61
CA GLU A 56 3.40 23.36 -10.46
C GLU A 56 2.57 23.63 -9.20
N GLN A 57 1.48 24.41 -9.34
CA GLN A 57 0.56 24.69 -8.23
C GLN A 57 -0.17 23.43 -7.77
N VAL A 58 -0.43 22.49 -8.68
CA VAL A 58 -1.02 21.19 -8.32
C VAL A 58 -0.04 20.37 -7.49
N LEU A 59 1.22 20.25 -7.92
CA LEU A 59 2.24 19.48 -7.18
C LEU A 59 2.59 20.11 -5.83
N GLU A 60 2.61 21.45 -5.74
CA GLU A 60 2.85 22.15 -4.47
C GLU A 60 1.76 21.86 -3.45
N ALA A 61 0.48 21.92 -3.87
CA ALA A 61 -0.64 21.62 -3.00
C ALA A 61 -0.71 20.14 -2.64
N GLU A 62 -0.46 19.23 -3.59
CA GLU A 62 -0.36 17.78 -3.30
C GLU A 62 0.70 17.53 -2.23
N ALA A 63 1.93 18.04 -2.43
CA ALA A 63 3.01 17.85 -1.46
C ALA A 63 2.67 18.41 -0.07
N ALA A 64 1.98 19.55 0.00
CA ALA A 64 1.55 20.15 1.25
C ALA A 64 0.45 19.32 1.96
N VAL A 65 -0.56 18.86 1.22
CA VAL A 65 -1.68 18.08 1.76
C VAL A 65 -1.24 16.69 2.20
N THR A 66 -0.37 16.03 1.43
CA THR A 66 0.09 14.67 1.74
C THR A 66 1.22 14.61 2.75
N ALA A 67 1.78 15.76 3.19
CA ALA A 67 2.94 15.80 4.08
C ALA A 67 2.71 15.06 5.41
N ASP A 68 1.47 15.08 5.91
CA ASP A 68 1.08 14.45 7.18
C ASP A 68 0.48 13.05 7.01
N PHE A 69 0.42 12.53 5.77
CA PHE A 69 -0.21 11.23 5.53
C PHE A 69 0.67 10.08 6.02
N SER A 70 0.09 9.22 6.85
CA SER A 70 0.79 8.05 7.42
C SER A 70 1.04 6.99 6.35
N MET A 71 2.31 6.63 6.13
CA MET A 71 2.67 5.50 5.27
C MET A 71 2.34 4.16 5.95
N SER A 72 1.51 3.35 5.30
CA SER A 72 1.26 1.96 5.71
C SER A 72 2.48 1.07 5.52
N ALA A 73 3.32 1.36 4.52
CA ALA A 73 4.61 0.73 4.32
C ALA A 73 5.64 1.69 3.68
N PRO A 74 6.95 1.53 3.94
CA PRO A 74 7.98 2.39 3.37
C PRO A 74 7.98 2.37 1.84
N GLY A 75 7.96 3.56 1.22
CA GLY A 75 8.02 3.69 -0.24
C GLY A 75 6.70 3.39 -0.97
N PHE A 76 5.61 3.16 -0.24
CA PHE A 76 4.28 3.07 -0.83
C PHE A 76 3.58 4.44 -0.78
N PRO A 77 2.98 4.88 -1.89
CA PRO A 77 2.32 6.18 -1.95
C PRO A 77 1.15 6.24 -0.97
N THR A 78 1.04 7.36 -0.28
CA THR A 78 -0.08 7.73 0.57
C THR A 78 -0.88 8.85 -0.07
N GLY A 79 -2.17 8.92 0.25
CA GLY A 79 -3.05 9.99 -0.20
C GLY A 79 -3.99 9.57 -1.30
N PHE A 80 -3.73 10.01 -2.53
CA PHE A 80 -4.61 9.77 -3.65
C PHE A 80 -4.59 8.29 -4.05
N TRP A 81 -5.77 7.69 -4.05
CA TRP A 81 -5.96 6.26 -4.22
C TRP A 81 -7.26 6.01 -4.99
N PRO A 82 -7.42 4.87 -5.71
CA PRO A 82 -8.69 4.56 -6.35
C PRO A 82 -9.87 4.62 -5.37
N VAL A 83 -11.00 5.13 -5.84
CA VAL A 83 -12.20 5.41 -5.03
C VAL A 83 -13.32 4.47 -5.43
N LEU A 84 -14.08 3.98 -4.45
CA LEU A 84 -15.31 3.21 -4.68
C LEU A 84 -16.42 4.14 -5.17
N ASP A 85 -16.47 4.42 -6.47
CA ASP A 85 -17.44 5.36 -7.07
C ASP A 85 -18.83 4.77 -7.33
N GLY A 86 -19.02 3.47 -7.10
CA GLY A 86 -20.30 2.78 -7.29
C GLY A 86 -20.64 2.43 -8.75
N ASP A 87 -19.81 2.81 -9.72
CA ASP A 87 -20.03 2.55 -11.16
C ASP A 87 -18.81 1.88 -11.80
N TYR A 88 -17.71 2.62 -11.96
CA TYR A 88 -16.47 2.09 -12.52
C TYR A 88 -15.79 1.14 -11.54
N LEU A 89 -15.74 1.52 -10.26
CA LEU A 89 -15.19 0.71 -9.17
C LEU A 89 -16.25 0.54 -8.07
N PRO A 90 -17.19 -0.40 -8.22
CA PRO A 90 -18.32 -0.53 -7.30
C PRO A 90 -17.96 -1.12 -5.94
N ASP A 91 -16.88 -1.90 -5.86
CA ASP A 91 -16.50 -2.61 -4.64
C ASP A 91 -15.01 -3.00 -4.64
N HIS A 92 -14.48 -3.22 -3.43
CA HIS A 92 -13.18 -3.83 -3.19
C HIS A 92 -13.09 -5.20 -3.85
N PRO A 93 -11.92 -5.58 -4.39
CA PRO A 93 -11.71 -6.92 -4.85
C PRO A 93 -11.49 -7.81 -3.63
N PHE A 94 -12.24 -8.92 -3.55
CA PHE A 94 -12.12 -9.93 -2.51
C PHE A 94 -12.64 -9.54 -1.11
N ASP A 95 -13.60 -8.61 -1.01
CA ASP A 95 -14.30 -8.33 0.25
C ASP A 95 -15.55 -9.22 0.39
N GLY A 96 -15.51 -10.18 1.32
CA GLY A 96 -16.54 -11.20 1.52
C GLY A 96 -16.56 -12.30 0.45
N THR A 97 -16.60 -11.95 -0.83
CA THR A 97 -16.51 -12.89 -1.98
C THR A 97 -15.70 -12.28 -3.12
N ALA A 98 -15.05 -13.13 -3.94
CA ALA A 98 -14.38 -12.66 -5.15
C ALA A 98 -15.40 -12.04 -6.11
N ALA A 99 -15.02 -10.92 -6.76
CA ALA A 99 -15.90 -10.24 -7.69
C ALA A 99 -16.30 -11.19 -8.84
N PRO A 100 -17.61 -11.33 -9.15
CA PRO A 100 -18.07 -12.25 -10.19
C PRO A 100 -17.42 -12.00 -11.56
N SER A 101 -17.14 -10.73 -11.88
CA SER A 101 -16.56 -10.32 -13.17
C SER A 101 -15.12 -10.80 -13.40
N SER A 102 -14.43 -11.32 -12.37
CA SER A 102 -13.07 -11.84 -12.51
C SER A 102 -12.96 -13.36 -12.34
N LEU A 103 -14.07 -14.08 -12.17
CA LEU A 103 -14.05 -15.53 -11.92
C LEU A 103 -13.43 -16.33 -13.07
N ASP A 104 -13.63 -15.88 -14.31
CA ASP A 104 -13.17 -16.57 -15.51
C ASP A 104 -11.81 -16.09 -16.03
N VAL A 105 -11.11 -15.23 -15.27
CA VAL A 105 -9.78 -14.72 -15.65
C VAL A 105 -8.70 -15.46 -14.86
N PRO A 106 -7.89 -16.31 -15.50
CA PRO A 106 -6.70 -16.89 -14.87
C PRO A 106 -5.72 -15.81 -14.40
N LEU A 107 -5.25 -15.94 -13.17
CA LEU A 107 -4.34 -15.03 -12.50
C LEU A 107 -3.00 -15.71 -12.19
N LEU A 108 -1.90 -15.08 -12.59
CA LEU A 108 -0.56 -15.35 -12.02
C LEU A 108 -0.22 -14.21 -11.06
N ILE A 109 0.05 -14.54 -9.79
CA ILE A 109 0.36 -13.54 -8.78
C ILE A 109 1.61 -13.94 -7.99
N GLY A 110 2.45 -12.96 -7.65
CA GLY A 110 3.64 -13.19 -6.85
C GLY A 110 4.31 -11.92 -6.35
N GLN A 111 5.26 -12.12 -5.46
CA GLN A 111 6.14 -11.11 -4.85
C GLN A 111 7.53 -11.71 -4.68
N THR A 112 8.53 -10.87 -4.41
CA THR A 112 9.88 -11.31 -4.08
C THR A 112 10.00 -11.61 -2.58
N GLY A 113 10.90 -12.51 -2.19
CA GLY A 113 11.05 -12.94 -0.79
C GLY A 113 11.67 -11.89 0.14
N THR A 114 12.13 -10.76 -0.40
CA THR A 114 12.77 -9.67 0.35
C THR A 114 12.34 -8.30 -0.21
N GLU A 115 11.07 -8.20 -0.60
CA GLU A 115 10.40 -7.09 -1.30
C GLU A 115 10.81 -5.70 -0.80
N PHE A 116 10.92 -5.54 0.52
CA PHE A 116 11.12 -4.24 1.13
C PHE A 116 12.58 -3.84 1.39
N THR A 117 13.54 -4.70 1.08
CA THR A 117 14.97 -4.42 1.33
C THR A 117 15.42 -3.10 0.70
N LEU A 118 14.95 -2.82 -0.52
CA LEU A 118 15.28 -1.57 -1.24
C LEU A 118 14.79 -0.31 -0.51
N PHE A 119 13.67 -0.39 0.19
CA PHE A 119 13.09 0.75 0.92
C PHE A 119 13.74 0.96 2.30
N MET A 120 14.62 0.04 2.71
CA MET A 120 15.35 0.11 3.96
C MET A 120 16.78 0.63 3.80
N LEU A 121 17.14 1.14 2.61
CA LEU A 121 18.49 1.65 2.34
C LEU A 121 18.95 2.73 3.33
N GLN A 122 18.05 3.51 3.92
CA GLN A 122 18.41 4.53 4.92
C GLN A 122 18.63 3.94 6.32
N ASP A 123 18.14 2.74 6.58
CA ASP A 123 18.34 2.03 7.84
C ASP A 123 19.61 1.18 7.78
N GLN A 124 20.76 1.84 7.85
CA GLN A 124 22.07 1.19 7.78
C GLN A 124 22.26 0.12 8.86
N ALA A 125 21.62 0.27 10.02
CA ALA A 125 21.70 -0.71 11.12
C ALA A 125 21.02 -2.05 10.76
N ALA A 126 20.01 -2.05 9.89
CA ALA A 126 19.33 -3.28 9.45
C ALA A 126 20.26 -4.24 8.70
N TYR A 127 21.37 -3.75 8.12
CA TYR A 127 22.31 -4.55 7.33
C TYR A 127 23.40 -5.25 8.17
N GLY A 128 23.41 -5.03 9.49
CA GLY A 128 24.42 -5.58 10.39
C GLY A 128 23.84 -6.13 11.70
N LEU A 129 22.67 -6.75 11.65
CA LEU A 129 22.00 -7.29 12.82
C LEU A 129 22.67 -8.59 13.30
N ASP A 130 22.77 -8.73 14.62
CA ASP A 130 22.95 -10.01 15.31
C ASP A 130 21.58 -10.57 15.76
N GLU A 131 21.58 -11.71 16.46
CA GLU A 131 20.34 -12.35 16.94
C GLU A 131 19.56 -11.46 17.92
N ALA A 132 20.26 -10.71 18.77
CA ALA A 132 19.62 -9.82 19.75
C ALA A 132 18.96 -8.64 19.04
N GLY A 133 19.64 -8.04 18.05
CA GLY A 133 19.12 -6.98 17.20
C GLY A 133 17.93 -7.43 16.38
N LEU A 134 18.00 -8.61 15.75
CA LEU A 134 16.86 -9.21 15.04
C LEU A 134 15.67 -9.38 15.99
N THR A 135 15.88 -9.98 17.16
CA THR A 135 14.81 -10.21 18.14
C THR A 135 14.16 -8.90 18.56
N ALA A 136 14.96 -7.88 18.89
CA ALA A 136 14.48 -6.56 19.29
C ALA A 136 13.68 -5.86 18.18
N ARG A 137 14.12 -5.98 16.92
CA ARG A 137 13.42 -5.41 15.76
C ARG A 137 12.05 -6.07 15.55
N ILE A 138 12.01 -7.41 15.59
CA ILE A 138 10.77 -8.15 15.37
C ILE A 138 9.77 -7.95 16.51
N THR A 139 10.21 -7.99 17.77
CA THR A 139 9.31 -7.74 18.91
C THR A 139 8.88 -6.28 18.98
N GLY A 140 9.74 -5.34 18.60
CA GLY A 140 9.37 -3.92 18.47
C GLY A 140 8.29 -3.70 17.41
N MET A 141 8.32 -4.45 16.31
CA MET A 141 7.35 -4.36 15.22
C MET A 141 6.02 -5.09 15.51
N MET A 142 6.09 -6.26 16.14
CA MET A 142 4.95 -7.19 16.24
C MET A 142 4.48 -7.44 17.68
N GLY A 143 5.07 -6.76 18.66
CA GLY A 143 4.76 -6.95 20.09
C GLY A 143 4.97 -8.39 20.53
N GLU A 144 4.05 -8.90 21.35
CA GLU A 144 4.10 -10.26 21.92
C GLU A 144 4.14 -11.36 20.85
N ALA A 145 3.49 -11.14 19.69
CA ALA A 145 3.47 -12.10 18.59
C ALA A 145 4.85 -12.29 17.95
N GLY A 146 5.74 -11.29 18.06
CA GLY A 146 7.04 -11.29 17.40
C GLY A 146 7.92 -12.51 17.75
N THR A 147 7.87 -12.98 18.99
CA THR A 147 8.63 -14.17 19.41
C THR A 147 8.21 -15.42 18.65
N GLY A 148 6.89 -15.62 18.49
CA GLY A 148 6.34 -16.76 17.77
C GLY A 148 6.60 -16.70 16.27
N VAL A 149 6.49 -15.50 15.70
CA VAL A 149 6.87 -15.25 14.29
C VAL A 149 8.33 -15.58 14.06
N LEU A 150 9.24 -15.02 14.88
CA LEU A 150 10.67 -15.27 14.74
C LEU A 150 11.01 -16.77 14.85
N ALA A 151 10.40 -17.48 15.79
CA ALA A 151 10.60 -18.92 15.94
C ALA A 151 10.18 -19.71 14.68
N THR A 152 9.06 -19.32 14.06
CA THR A 152 8.57 -19.94 12.82
C THR A 152 9.55 -19.71 11.67
N TYR A 153 9.96 -18.47 11.44
CA TYR A 153 10.90 -18.14 10.37
C TYR A 153 12.28 -18.77 10.58
N ARG A 154 12.74 -18.91 11.83
CA ARG A 154 13.99 -19.62 12.14
C ARG A 154 13.90 -21.11 11.88
N ALA A 155 12.74 -21.74 12.08
CA ALA A 155 12.54 -23.15 11.76
C ALA A 155 12.61 -23.40 10.24
N ASP A 156 12.03 -22.50 9.44
CA ASP A 156 12.02 -22.61 7.98
C ASP A 156 13.36 -22.18 7.34
N PHE A 157 14.07 -21.25 7.97
CA PHE A 157 15.35 -20.70 7.50
C PHE A 157 16.42 -20.76 8.61
N PRO A 158 16.94 -21.95 8.94
CA PRO A 158 17.85 -22.12 10.07
C PRO A 158 19.20 -21.41 9.88
N ASP A 159 19.70 -21.35 8.65
CA ASP A 159 21.06 -20.89 8.35
C ASP A 159 21.14 -19.45 7.79
N ILE A 160 20.02 -18.75 7.73
CA ILE A 160 19.97 -17.38 7.18
C ILE A 160 20.53 -16.38 8.20
N ALA A 161 21.35 -15.42 7.74
CA ALA A 161 21.89 -14.38 8.60
C ALA A 161 20.77 -13.50 9.21
N PRO A 162 20.94 -12.95 10.42
CA PRO A 162 19.88 -12.22 11.11
C PRO A 162 19.30 -11.05 10.29
N SER A 163 20.13 -10.25 9.64
CA SER A 163 19.68 -9.18 8.73
C SER A 163 18.84 -9.68 7.57
N ALA A 164 19.25 -10.78 6.93
CA ALA A 164 18.49 -11.34 5.81
C ALA A 164 17.15 -11.93 6.28
N LEU A 165 17.10 -12.50 7.50
CA LEU A 165 15.83 -12.93 8.09
C LEU A 165 14.92 -11.75 8.41
N TYR A 166 15.49 -10.68 8.95
CA TYR A 166 14.75 -9.45 9.23
C TYR A 166 14.10 -8.90 7.96
N PHE A 167 14.86 -8.75 6.87
CA PHE A 167 14.32 -8.24 5.61
C PHE A 167 13.19 -9.11 5.06
N ARG A 168 13.30 -10.43 5.20
CA ARG A 168 12.25 -11.35 4.79
C ARG A 168 10.98 -11.17 5.64
N ILE A 169 11.10 -11.24 6.96
CA ILE A 169 9.96 -11.08 7.88
C ILE A 169 9.30 -9.71 7.68
N PHE A 170 10.10 -8.65 7.56
CA PHE A 170 9.59 -7.31 7.33
C PHE A 170 8.88 -7.20 5.99
N SER A 171 9.38 -7.86 4.94
CA SER A 171 8.73 -7.85 3.63
C SER A 171 7.36 -8.53 3.69
N ASP A 172 7.27 -9.70 4.34
CA ASP A 172 5.99 -10.40 4.51
C ASP A 172 5.01 -9.58 5.38
N PHE A 173 5.51 -8.92 6.43
CA PHE A 173 4.71 -8.01 7.26
C PHE A 173 4.16 -6.82 6.46
N ALA A 174 5.04 -6.11 5.74
CA ALA A 174 4.67 -4.90 5.01
C ALA A 174 3.76 -5.22 3.82
N MET A 175 4.02 -6.30 3.09
CA MET A 175 3.15 -6.77 1.99
C MET A 175 1.78 -7.25 2.49
N GLY A 176 1.76 -7.94 3.64
CA GLY A 176 0.53 -8.27 4.34
C GLY A 176 -0.24 -7.01 4.76
N GLY A 177 0.46 -6.03 5.33
CA GLY A 177 -0.08 -4.72 5.68
C GLY A 177 -0.72 -4.03 4.49
N LEU A 178 -0.02 -3.91 3.36
CA LEU A 178 -0.55 -3.30 2.14
C LEU A 178 -1.81 -4.00 1.59
N SER A 179 -1.88 -5.32 1.73
CA SER A 179 -3.02 -6.11 1.27
C SER A 179 -4.23 -6.03 2.22
N GLN A 180 -4.07 -5.40 3.38
CA GLN A 180 -5.13 -5.22 4.39
C GLN A 180 -5.42 -3.76 4.67
N ALA A 181 -4.48 -2.86 4.38
CA ALA A 181 -4.56 -1.44 4.65
C ALA A 181 -5.37 -0.74 3.56
N ILE A 182 -6.62 -0.44 3.89
CA ILE A 182 -7.13 0.94 4.01
C ILE A 182 -7.80 1.05 5.36
#